data_AF-A0A965YSY6-F1
#
_entry.id   AF-A0A965YSY6-F1
#
_cell.length_a   1.000
_cell.length_b   1.000
_cell.length_c   1.000
_cell.angle_alpha   90.00
_cell.angle_beta   90.00
_cell.angle_gamma   90.00
#
_symmetry.space_group_name_H-M   'P 1'
#
loop_
_entity.id
_entity.type
_entity.pdbx_description
1 polymer ?
#
loop_
_entity_poly.entity_id
_entity_poly.type
_entity_poly.pdbx_seq_one_letter_code
_entity_poly.pdbx_strand_id
1 'polypeptide(L)'
;MRITNKVLSNNMLRNMFQTMGGMDKYQNMATTGRKINRPSDNPSGNITTLRMRTKLAQNEQFKDNATTAKSWLEKSEDSLISMGDIMQRVRELAVK
;
A
#
# COMPACT_ATOMS: atom_id res chain seq x y z
N MET A 1 44.81 24.37 28.69
CA MET A 1 44.03 23.13 28.92
C MET A 1 44.87 21.94 28.45
N ARG A 2 45.00 20.89 29.26
CA ARG A 2 45.75 19.68 28.89
C ARG A 2 44.80 18.67 28.25
N ILE A 3 44.98 18.39 26.96
CA ILE A 3 44.28 17.30 26.28
C ILE A 3 45.04 16.02 26.63
N THR A 4 44.44 15.16 27.44
CA THR A 4 45.01 13.86 27.83
C THR A 4 44.75 12.83 26.73
N ASN A 5 45.66 11.87 26.51
CA ASN A 5 45.47 10.77 25.54
C ASN A 5 44.12 10.04 25.74
N LYS A 6 43.64 9.92 26.99
CA LYS A 6 42.32 9.37 27.32
C LYS A 6 41.16 10.15 26.70
N VAL A 7 41.25 11.48 26.62
CA VAL A 7 40.24 12.33 25.98
C VAL A 7 40.27 12.14 24.46
N LEU A 8 41.46 12.02 23.86
CA LEU A 8 41.61 11.76 22.43
C LEU A 8 41.03 10.39 22.04
N SER A 9 41.37 9.33 22.77
CA SER A 9 40.83 7.98 22.54
C SER A 9 39.32 7.91 22.75
N ASN A 10 38.78 8.57 23.79
CA ASN A 10 37.34 8.61 24.02
C ASN A 10 36.59 9.36 22.91
N ASN A 11 37.15 10.46 22.39
CA ASN A 11 36.56 11.18 21.27
C ASN A 11 36.58 10.35 19.98
N MET A 12 37.67 9.63 19.73
CA MET A 12 37.78 8.73 18.58
C MET A 12 36.75 7.59 18.66
N LEU A 13 36.61 6.94 19.82
CA LEU A 13 35.60 5.92 20.06
C LEU A 13 34.18 6.46 19.87
N ARG A 14 33.89 7.66 20.41
CA ARG A 14 32.57 8.31 20.25
C ARG A 14 32.26 8.59 18.77
N ASN A 15 33.23 9.12 18.03
CA ASN A 15 33.08 9.36 16.59
C ASN A 15 32.84 8.04 15.84
N MET A 16 33.58 6.98 16.17
CA MET A 16 33.41 5.66 15.56
C MET A 16 32.02 5.08 15.81
N PHE A 17 31.50 5.15 17.04
CA PHE A 17 30.14 4.72 17.35
C PHE A 17 29.08 5.55 16.62
N GLN A 18 29.31 6.87 16.46
CA GLN A 18 28.41 7.73 15.71
C GLN A 18 28.40 7.39 14.21
N THR A 19 29.56 7.13 13.61
CA THR A 19 29.68 6.68 12.22
C THR A 19 29.03 5.32 12.01
N MET A 20 29.23 4.38 12.93
CA MET A 20 28.61 3.05 12.87
C MET A 20 27.08 3.13 12.93
N GLY A 21 26.53 3.99 13.80
CA GLY A 21 25.07 4.23 13.84
C GLY A 21 24.52 4.87 12.55
N GLY A 22 25.28 5.79 11.94
CA GLY A 22 24.95 6.35 10.64
C GLY A 22 24.95 5.30 9.53
N MET A 23 25.98 4.44 9.52
CA MET A 23 26.11 3.35 8.54
C MET A 23 24.97 2.34 8.64
N ASP A 24 24.59 1.93 9.85
CA ASP A 24 23.42 1.06 10.06
C ASP A 24 22.13 1.70 9.53
N LYS A 25 21.93 3.00 9.75
CA LYS A 25 20.77 3.72 9.22
C LYS A 25 20.72 3.69 7.69
N TYR A 26 21.83 3.97 7.02
CA TYR A 26 21.88 3.94 5.56
C TYR A 26 21.77 2.53 5.00
N GLN A 27 22.36 1.53 5.66
CA GLN A 27 22.21 0.12 5.30
C GLN A 27 20.74 -0.32 5.38
N ASN A 28 20.02 0.12 6.42
CA ASN A 28 18.59 -0.12 6.55
C ASN A 28 17.80 0.56 5.41
N MET A 29 18.13 1.79 5.03
CA MET A 29 17.49 2.48 3.89
C MET A 29 17.78 1.80 2.55
N ALA A 30 19.00 1.30 2.35
CA ALA A 30 19.39 0.58 1.14
C ALA A 30 18.66 -0.77 1.04
N THR A 31 18.56 -1.51 2.15
CA THR A 31 17.88 -2.80 2.21
C THR A 31 16.37 -2.68 2.01
N THR A 32 15.72 -1.68 2.63
CA THR A 32 14.27 -1.51 2.52
C THR A 32 13.84 -0.71 1.28
N GLY A 33 14.75 0.02 0.66
CA GLY A 33 14.47 0.99 -0.40
C GLY A 33 13.59 2.17 0.07
N ARG A 34 13.35 2.31 1.37
CA ARG A 34 12.45 3.32 1.94
C ARG A 34 13.25 4.38 2.67
N LYS A 35 12.98 5.64 2.32
CA LYS A 35 13.56 6.80 3.01
C LYS A 35 13.03 6.97 4.44
N ILE A 36 11.80 6.53 4.72
CA ILE A 36 11.18 6.58 6.04
C ILE A 36 10.90 5.14 6.48
N ASN A 37 11.76 4.64 7.37
CA ASN A 37 11.64 3.28 7.92
C ASN A 37 10.96 3.28 9.28
N ARG A 38 11.21 4.31 10.11
CA ARG A 38 10.61 4.45 11.43
C ARG A 38 9.79 5.74 11.52
N PRO A 39 8.69 5.78 12.28
CA PRO A 39 7.97 7.02 12.56
C PRO A 39 8.86 8.11 13.19
N SER A 40 9.88 7.70 13.95
CA SER A 40 10.87 8.60 14.56
C SER A 40 11.78 9.30 13.55
N ASP A 41 11.97 8.77 12.33
CA ASP A 41 12.85 9.39 11.33
C ASP A 41 12.24 10.67 10.75
N ASN A 42 10.92 10.68 10.56
CA ASN A 42 10.16 11.85 10.12
C ASN A 42 8.67 11.64 10.44
N PRO A 43 8.16 12.14 11.58
CA PRO A 43 6.77 11.93 11.97
C PRO A 43 5.78 12.56 10.97
N SER A 44 6.06 13.77 10.49
CA SER A 44 5.21 14.47 9.52
C SER A 44 5.15 13.75 8.17
N GLY A 45 6.31 13.30 7.67
CA GLY A 45 6.41 12.53 6.42
C GLY A 45 5.79 11.14 6.52
N ASN A 46 5.87 10.50 7.70
CA ASN A 46 5.24 9.21 7.96
C ASN A 46 3.72 9.32 7.91
N ILE A 47 3.12 10.33 8.53
CA ILE A 47 1.66 10.57 8.49
C ILE A 47 1.18 10.74 7.04
N THR A 48 1.88 11.53 6.23
CA THR A 48 1.53 11.71 4.81
C THR A 48 1.65 10.39 4.04
N THR A 49 2.71 9.63 4.27
CA THR A 49 2.91 8.32 3.64
C THR A 49 1.82 7.33 4.04
N LEU A 50 1.43 7.31 5.32
CA LEU A 50 0.36 6.46 5.83
C LEU A 50 -0.98 6.84 5.20
N ARG A 51 -1.31 8.13 5.13
CA ARG A 51 -2.52 8.62 4.45
C ARG A 51 -2.55 8.20 2.98
N MET A 52 -1.42 8.30 2.27
CA MET A 52 -1.34 7.85 0.87
C MET A 52 -1.55 6.34 0.74
N ARG A 53 -0.98 5.53 1.63
CA ARG A 53 -1.22 4.08 1.67
C ARG A 53 -2.69 3.74 1.93
N THR A 54 -3.33 4.44 2.86
CA THR A 54 -4.76 4.26 3.13
C THR A 54 -5.60 4.61 1.90
N LYS A 55 -5.29 5.72 1.21
CA LYS A 55 -5.98 6.11 -0.02
C LYS A 55 -5.80 5.09 -1.14
N LEU A 56 -4.61 4.50 -1.29
CA LEU A 56 -4.36 3.44 -2.26
C LEU A 56 -5.20 2.20 -1.96
N ALA A 57 -5.20 1.72 -0.72
CA ALA A 57 -6.02 0.58 -0.30
C ALA A 57 -7.53 0.82 -0.52
N GLN A 58 -8.00 2.04 -0.25
CA GLN A 58 -9.39 2.43 -0.54
C GLN A 58 -9.68 2.40 -2.05
N ASN A 59 -8.75 2.85 -2.88
CA ASN A 59 -8.92 2.83 -4.33
C ASN A 59 -8.94 1.40 -4.88
N GLU A 60 -8.06 0.52 -4.38
CA GLU A 60 -8.08 -0.92 -4.70
C GLU A 60 -9.45 -1.52 -4.35
N GLN A 61 -9.97 -1.24 -3.15
CA GLN A 61 -11.30 -1.70 -2.77
C GLN A 61 -12.40 -1.15 -3.69
N PHE A 62 -12.33 0.12 -4.10
CA PHE A 62 -13.30 0.67 -5.05
C PHE A 62 -13.26 -0.02 -6.41
N LYS A 63 -12.07 -0.40 -6.88
CA LYS A 63 -11.90 -1.16 -8.12
C LYS A 63 -12.52 -2.57 -8.01
N ASP A 64 -12.31 -3.25 -6.88
CA ASP A 64 -12.89 -4.57 -6.63
C ASP A 64 -14.41 -4.51 -6.51
N ASN A 65 -14.93 -3.48 -5.83
CA ASN A 65 -16.37 -3.22 -5.74
C ASN A 65 -16.97 -2.94 -7.12
N ALA A 66 -16.32 -2.14 -7.95
CA ALA A 66 -16.77 -1.86 -9.32
C ALA A 66 -16.79 -3.12 -10.19
N THR A 67 -15.78 -3.98 -10.05
CA THR A 67 -15.71 -5.27 -10.75
C THR A 67 -16.85 -6.19 -10.31
N THR A 68 -17.10 -6.27 -9.01
CA THR A 68 -18.20 -7.06 -8.45
C THR A 68 -19.57 -6.55 -8.92
N ALA A 69 -19.77 -5.23 -8.93
CA ALA A 69 -20.98 -4.61 -9.43
C ALA A 69 -21.21 -4.92 -10.91
N LYS A 70 -20.14 -4.87 -11.74
CA LYS A 70 -20.20 -5.25 -13.15
C LYS A 70 -20.62 -6.71 -13.32
N SER A 71 -20.01 -7.64 -12.59
CA SER A 71 -20.39 -9.06 -12.66
C SER A 71 -21.84 -9.32 -12.24
N TRP A 72 -22.37 -8.53 -11.29
CA TRP A 72 -23.77 -8.64 -10.90
C TRP A 72 -24.72 -8.12 -11.99
N LEU A 73 -24.33 -7.05 -12.68
CA LEU A 73 -25.08 -6.54 -13.84
C LEU A 73 -25.08 -7.55 -14.99
N GLU A 74 -23.94 -8.12 -15.35
CA GLU A 74 -23.83 -9.14 -16.42
C GLU A 74 -24.71 -10.35 -16.11
N LYS A 75 -24.67 -10.86 -14.87
CA LYS A 75 -25.53 -11.98 -14.46
C LYS A 75 -27.02 -11.64 -14.49
N SER A 76 -27.36 -10.39 -14.17
CA SER A 76 -28.75 -9.91 -14.25
C SER A 76 -29.21 -9.81 -15.69
N GLU A 77 -28.34 -9.33 -16.59
CA GLU A 77 -28.59 -9.28 -18.04
C GLU A 77 -28.80 -10.68 -18.64
N ASP A 78 -27.94 -11.64 -18.32
CA ASP A 78 -28.08 -13.04 -18.75
C ASP A 78 -29.42 -13.65 -18.31
N SER A 79 -29.84 -13.32 -17.09
CA SER A 79 -31.13 -13.78 -16.54
C SER A 79 -32.30 -13.14 -17.29
N LEU A 80 -32.21 -11.86 -17.64
CA LEU A 80 -33.24 -11.16 -18.42
C LEU A 80 -33.33 -11.67 -19.86
N ILE A 81 -32.20 -11.99 -20.51
CA ILE A 81 -32.16 -12.61 -21.84
C ILE A 81 -32.89 -13.96 -21.79
N SER A 82 -32.57 -14.80 -20.80
CA SER A 82 -33.21 -16.10 -20.61
C SER A 82 -34.73 -15.96 -20.39
N MET A 83 -35.18 -14.95 -19.64
CA MET A 83 -36.60 -14.65 -19.49
C MET A 83 -37.25 -14.22 -20.81
N GLY A 84 -36.56 -13.41 -21.62
CA GLY A 84 -37.00 -13.00 -22.95
C GLY A 84 -37.25 -14.19 -23.87
N ASP A 85 -36.31 -15.14 -23.91
CA ASP A 85 -36.41 -16.37 -24.72
C ASP A 85 -37.60 -17.23 -24.30
N ILE A 86 -37.82 -17.38 -22.98
CA ILE A 86 -38.98 -18.11 -22.44
C ILE A 86 -40.29 -17.41 -22.86
N MET A 87 -40.36 -16.08 -22.75
CA MET A 87 -41.55 -15.33 -23.14
C MET A 87 -41.84 -15.43 -24.65
N GLN A 88 -40.81 -15.47 -25.47
CA GLN A 88 -40.93 -15.71 -26.91
C GLN A 88 -41.49 -17.12 -27.18
N ARG A 89 -40.98 -18.15 -26.50
CA ARG A 89 -41.48 -19.53 -26.59
C ARG A 89 -42.95 -19.63 -26.18
N VAL A 90 -43.35 -18.94 -25.12
CA VAL A 90 -44.76 -18.89 -24.67
C VAL A 90 -45.64 -18.25 -25.73
N ARG A 91 -45.20 -17.15 -26.35
CA ARG A 91 -45.94 -16.50 -27.44
C ARG A 91 -46.10 -17.43 -28.65
N GLU A 92 -45.05 -18.14 -29.05
CA GLU A 92 -45.11 -19.10 -30.16
C GLU A 92 -46.10 -20.24 -29.90
N LEU A 93 -46.16 -20.74 -28.66
CA LEU A 93 -47.10 -21.79 -28.26
C LEU A 93 -48.55 -21.30 -28.16
N ALA A 94 -48.77 -20.02 -27.87
CA ALA A 94 -50.12 -19.45 -27.75
C ALA A 94 -50.73 -19.04 -29.11
N VAL A 95 -49.91 -18.81 -30.13
CA VAL A 95 -50.36 -18.46 -31.50
C VAL A 95 -50.60 -19.71 -32.37
N LYS A 96 -50.00 -20.85 -32.00
CA LYS A 96 -50.32 -22.17 -32.56
C LYS A 96 -51.57 -22.76 -31.92
#